data_AF-A0A7W4P4M6-F1
#
_entry.id   AF-A0A7W4P4M6-F1
#
_cell.length_a   1.000
_cell.length_b   1.000
_cell.length_c   1.000
_cell.angle_alpha   90.00
_cell.angle_beta   90.00
_cell.angle_gamma   90.00
#
_symmetry.space_group_name_H-M   'P 1'
#
loop_
_entity.id
_entity.type
_entity.pdbx_description
1 polymer ?
#
loop_
_entity_poly.entity_id
_entity_poly.type
_entity_poly.pdbx_seq_one_letter_code
_entity_poly.pdbx_strand_id
1 'polypeptide(L)'
;MRVAPSLLAASLTLAACAPATPDRPAIGALACARFGARPGIEISLLFGLTRPDGSPVTDAQWHDFLARSVTPRFPDGLSVFQASGQWRDRTSQQITSEPSRIVWIAAEADTPGLAARLDAIRAEYRRDFQQQSVGLIIRPNCQTF
;
A
#
# COMPACT_ATOMS: atom_id res chain seq x y z
N MET A 1 -23.02 63.66 46.75
CA MET A 1 -23.58 62.30 46.96
C MET A 1 -24.32 61.87 45.71
N ARG A 2 -23.79 60.87 44.99
CA ARG A 2 -24.47 59.78 44.26
C ARG A 2 -23.47 59.18 43.27
N VAL A 3 -22.99 58.00 43.62
CA VAL A 3 -22.03 57.16 42.88
C VAL A 3 -22.81 56.44 41.78
N ALA A 4 -22.35 56.49 40.54
CA ALA A 4 -22.88 55.68 39.45
C ALA A 4 -22.14 54.33 39.42
N PRO A 5 -22.82 53.18 39.36
CA PRO A 5 -22.18 51.88 39.46
C PRO A 5 -21.59 51.45 38.11
N SER A 6 -20.33 51.03 38.16
CA SER A 6 -19.62 50.37 37.06
C SER A 6 -20.23 48.99 36.79
N LEU A 7 -20.77 48.77 35.58
CA LEU A 7 -21.19 47.46 35.11
C LEU A 7 -19.98 46.71 34.56
N LEU A 8 -19.42 45.81 35.37
CA LEU A 8 -18.47 44.79 34.91
C LEU A 8 -19.24 43.74 34.10
N ALA A 9 -19.03 43.72 32.78
CA ALA A 9 -19.47 42.63 31.93
C ALA A 9 -18.51 41.44 32.11
N ALA A 10 -18.92 40.44 32.88
CA ALA A 10 -18.21 39.17 33.00
C ALA A 10 -18.57 38.28 31.80
N SER A 11 -17.68 38.23 30.82
CA SER A 11 -17.79 37.32 29.67
C SER A 11 -17.54 35.88 30.13
N LEU A 12 -18.62 35.12 30.36
CA LEU A 12 -18.55 33.67 30.56
C LEU A 12 -18.09 33.01 29.24
N THR A 13 -16.84 32.54 29.20
CA THR A 13 -16.39 31.60 28.18
C THR A 13 -17.03 30.23 28.46
N LEU A 14 -18.10 29.90 27.75
CA LEU A 14 -18.61 28.52 27.73
C LEU A 14 -17.57 27.64 27.04
N ALA A 15 -16.89 26.81 27.85
CA ALA A 15 -16.11 25.69 27.37
C ALA A 15 -17.06 24.73 26.62
N ALA A 16 -16.86 24.61 25.31
CA ALA A 16 -17.57 23.65 24.49
C ALA A 16 -17.13 22.23 24.87
N CYS A 17 -17.90 21.56 25.72
CA CYS A 17 -17.82 20.11 25.88
C CYS A 17 -18.36 19.46 24.61
N ALA A 18 -17.49 19.20 23.63
CA ALA A 18 -17.81 18.27 22.58
C ALA A 18 -17.88 16.86 23.21
N PRO A 19 -19.01 16.13 23.12
CA PRO A 19 -19.03 14.74 23.55
C PRO A 19 -18.08 13.94 22.66
N ALA A 20 -17.08 13.29 23.27
CA ALA A 20 -16.30 12.27 22.58
C ALA A 20 -17.27 11.17 22.13
N THR A 21 -17.60 11.15 20.84
CA THR A 21 -18.40 10.06 20.27
C THR A 21 -17.61 8.77 20.48
N PRO A 22 -18.20 7.71 21.05
CA PRO A 22 -17.52 6.43 21.14
C PRO A 22 -17.11 6.02 19.73
N ASP A 23 -15.82 5.74 19.57
CA ASP A 23 -15.19 5.40 18.29
C ASP A 23 -15.81 4.09 17.82
N ARG A 24 -16.86 4.18 17.01
CA ARG A 24 -17.62 3.03 16.56
C ARG A 24 -16.71 2.28 15.60
N PRO A 25 -16.33 1.02 15.88
CA PRO A 25 -15.41 0.31 15.01
C PRO A 25 -15.99 0.31 13.61
N ALA A 26 -15.17 0.75 12.64
CA ALA A 26 -15.56 0.76 11.24
C ALA A 26 -16.11 -0.64 10.86
N ILE A 27 -17.10 -0.70 9.96
CA ILE A 27 -17.76 -1.96 9.56
C ILE A 27 -16.72 -3.05 9.20
N GLY A 28 -15.59 -2.66 8.60
CA GLY A 28 -14.47 -3.56 8.31
C GLY A 28 -13.82 -4.18 9.56
N ALA A 29 -13.63 -3.43 10.64
CA ALA A 29 -13.04 -3.95 11.87
C ALA A 29 -13.94 -4.99 12.56
N LEU A 30 -15.26 -4.79 12.54
CA LEU A 30 -16.22 -5.78 13.06
C LEU A 30 -16.23 -7.06 12.20
N ALA A 31 -16.15 -6.90 10.89
CA ALA A 31 -16.06 -8.04 9.96
C ALA A 31 -14.79 -8.87 10.21
N CYS A 32 -13.63 -8.22 10.40
CA CYS A 32 -12.39 -8.94 10.72
C CYS A 32 -12.49 -9.66 12.07
N ALA A 33 -12.95 -8.97 13.12
CA ALA A 33 -13.05 -9.53 14.46
C ALA A 33 -13.93 -10.79 14.52
N ARG A 34 -15.00 -10.86 13.71
CA ARG A 34 -15.88 -12.03 13.63
C ARG A 34 -15.14 -13.33 13.27
N PHE A 35 -14.05 -13.22 12.50
CA PHE A 35 -13.24 -14.37 12.08
C PHE A 35 -11.92 -14.48 12.85
N GLY A 36 -11.78 -13.76 13.97
CA GLY A 36 -10.51 -13.70 14.72
C GLY A 36 -9.38 -13.02 13.94
N ALA A 37 -9.71 -12.30 12.87
CA ALA A 37 -8.76 -11.58 12.03
C ALA A 37 -8.60 -10.14 12.51
N ARG A 38 -7.52 -9.51 12.08
CA ARG A 38 -7.24 -8.09 12.32
C ARG A 38 -7.29 -7.31 11.00
N PRO A 39 -7.64 -6.02 11.03
CA PRO A 39 -7.49 -5.16 9.86
C PRO A 39 -6.04 -5.12 9.39
N GLY A 40 -5.83 -5.20 8.09
CA GLY A 40 -4.52 -5.09 7.46
C GLY A 40 -4.62 -4.56 6.05
N ILE A 41 -3.54 -4.73 5.28
CA ILE A 41 -3.52 -4.43 3.86
C ILE A 41 -2.96 -5.60 3.05
N GLU A 42 -3.57 -5.78 1.90
CA GLU A 42 -3.06 -6.59 0.80
C GLU A 42 -2.31 -5.67 -0.17
N ILE A 43 -1.11 -6.09 -0.54
CA ILE A 43 -0.24 -5.39 -1.48
C ILE A 43 0.02 -6.32 -2.66
N SER A 44 -0.28 -5.83 -3.86
CA SER A 44 0.07 -6.51 -5.11
C SER A 44 1.08 -5.66 -5.89
N LEU A 45 2.25 -6.23 -6.17
CA LEU A 45 3.24 -5.67 -7.09
C LEU A 45 3.17 -6.41 -8.43
N LEU A 46 3.03 -5.67 -9.52
CA LEU A 46 2.80 -6.22 -10.86
C LEU A 46 4.03 -5.98 -11.73
N PHE A 47 4.68 -7.07 -12.14
CA PHE A 47 5.94 -7.07 -12.86
C PHE A 47 5.77 -7.61 -14.28
N GLY A 48 6.15 -6.81 -15.28
CA GLY A 48 6.33 -7.26 -16.66
C GLY A 48 7.62 -8.06 -16.82
N LEU A 49 7.61 -9.07 -17.70
CA LEU A 49 8.77 -9.93 -17.96
C LEU A 49 9.35 -9.75 -19.36
N THR A 50 8.93 -8.74 -20.13
CA THR A 50 9.52 -8.41 -21.43
C THR A 50 10.23 -7.07 -21.35
N ARG A 51 11.54 -7.05 -21.65
CA ARG A 51 12.34 -5.80 -21.68
C ARG A 51 11.98 -4.94 -22.89
N PRO A 52 12.37 -3.64 -22.91
CA PRO A 52 12.13 -2.76 -24.06
C PRO A 52 12.71 -3.26 -25.38
N ASP A 53 13.81 -4.03 -25.32
CA ASP A 53 14.45 -4.65 -26.50
C ASP A 53 13.75 -5.95 -26.95
N GLY A 54 12.66 -6.35 -26.29
CA GLY A 54 11.91 -7.57 -26.54
C GLY A 54 12.49 -8.83 -25.89
N SER A 55 13.65 -8.75 -25.22
CA SER A 55 14.23 -9.90 -24.54
C SER A 55 13.46 -10.24 -23.24
N PRO A 56 13.33 -11.55 -22.90
CA PRO A 56 12.61 -11.95 -21.71
C PRO A 56 13.44 -11.79 -20.44
N VAL A 57 12.82 -11.37 -19.34
CA VAL A 57 13.32 -11.59 -17.99
C VAL A 57 13.21 -13.09 -17.71
N THR A 58 14.35 -13.77 -17.68
CA THR A 58 14.40 -15.24 -17.49
C THR A 58 13.96 -15.62 -16.07
N ASP A 59 13.51 -16.87 -15.89
CA ASP A 59 13.13 -17.36 -14.57
C ASP A 59 14.28 -17.29 -13.55
N ALA A 60 15.53 -17.53 -13.99
CA ALA A 60 16.70 -17.38 -13.14
C ALA A 60 16.90 -15.93 -12.68
N GLN A 61 16.83 -14.98 -13.61
CA GLN A 61 16.92 -13.54 -13.29
C GLN A 61 15.78 -13.08 -12.37
N TRP A 62 14.57 -13.58 -12.60
CA TRP A 62 13.42 -13.31 -11.73
C TRP A 62 13.65 -13.86 -10.33
N HIS A 63 14.11 -15.10 -10.21
CA HIS A 63 14.38 -15.73 -8.91
C HIS A 63 15.47 -14.98 -8.13
N ASP A 64 16.56 -14.58 -8.81
CA ASP A 64 17.63 -13.79 -8.23
C ASP A 64 17.17 -12.40 -7.78
N PHE A 65 16.27 -11.76 -8.55
CA PHE A 65 15.66 -10.50 -8.15
C PHE A 65 14.79 -10.67 -6.90
N LEU A 66 13.94 -11.71 -6.88
CA LEU A 66 13.06 -11.98 -5.75
C LEU A 66 13.87 -12.21 -4.46
N ALA A 67 14.90 -13.05 -4.53
CA ALA A 67 15.75 -13.41 -3.41
C ALA A 67 16.57 -12.23 -2.86
N ARG A 68 17.05 -11.33 -3.73
CA ARG A 68 17.91 -10.20 -3.31
C ARG A 68 17.13 -8.93 -2.97
N SER A 69 16.01 -8.69 -3.64
CA SER A 69 15.28 -7.43 -3.53
C SER A 69 14.00 -7.56 -2.71
N VAL A 70 13.19 -8.59 -2.94
CA VAL A 70 11.83 -8.65 -2.40
C VAL A 70 11.81 -9.40 -1.07
N THR A 71 12.28 -10.65 -1.05
CA THR A 71 12.21 -11.53 0.13
C THR A 71 12.85 -10.92 1.38
N PRO A 72 14.03 -10.26 1.34
CA PRO A 72 14.63 -9.67 2.53
C PRO A 72 13.82 -8.50 3.12
N ARG A 73 12.94 -7.86 2.33
CA ARG A 73 12.10 -6.74 2.76
C ARG A 73 10.75 -7.20 3.33
N PHE A 74 10.37 -8.45 3.07
CA PHE A 74 9.14 -9.11 3.51
C PHE A 74 9.45 -10.50 4.09
N PRO A 75 10.17 -10.56 5.24
CA PRO A 75 10.61 -11.82 5.83
C PRO A 75 9.45 -12.70 6.32
N ASP A 76 8.30 -12.11 6.62
CA ASP A 76 7.11 -12.83 7.09
C ASP A 76 6.41 -13.62 5.97
N GLY A 77 6.79 -13.36 4.72
CA GLY A 77 6.34 -14.14 3.56
C GLY A 77 5.70 -13.32 2.45
N LEU A 78 5.57 -13.96 1.30
CA LEU A 78 4.94 -13.45 0.09
C LEU A 78 4.50 -14.63 -0.79
N SER A 79 3.58 -14.38 -1.70
CA SER A 79 3.22 -15.33 -2.77
C SER A 79 3.53 -14.73 -4.14
N VAL A 80 3.87 -15.58 -5.10
CA VAL A 80 4.11 -15.16 -6.50
C VAL A 80 3.16 -15.91 -7.43
N PHE A 81 2.34 -15.16 -8.16
CA PHE A 81 1.45 -15.69 -9.18
C PHE A 81 2.03 -15.48 -10.58
N GLN A 82 1.87 -16.47 -11.45
CA GLN A 82 2.06 -16.30 -12.89
C GLN A 82 0.85 -15.59 -13.48
N ALA A 83 1.10 -14.63 -14.36
CA ALA A 83 0.06 -13.86 -15.02
C ALA A 83 0.47 -13.56 -16.48
N SER A 84 -0.51 -13.10 -17.27
CA SER A 84 -0.27 -12.42 -18.53
C SER A 84 -0.85 -11.02 -18.41
N GLY A 85 -0.02 -10.00 -18.54
CA GLY A 85 -0.43 -8.61 -18.51
C GLY A 85 -0.79 -8.14 -19.92
N GLN A 86 -1.80 -7.27 -20.03
CA GLN A 86 -2.02 -6.44 -21.20
C GLN A 86 -2.03 -4.98 -20.77
N TRP A 87 -1.20 -4.15 -21.37
CA TRP A 87 -1.05 -2.76 -20.97
C TRP A 87 -0.69 -1.87 -22.14
N ARG A 88 -1.00 -0.58 -21.99
CA ARG A 88 -0.67 0.43 -22.99
C ARG A 88 0.79 0.84 -22.85
N ASP A 89 1.61 0.47 -23.82
CA ASP A 89 2.99 0.95 -23.90
C ASP A 89 3.00 2.48 -24.01
N ARG A 90 3.77 3.14 -23.14
CA ARG A 90 3.73 4.62 -23.06
C ARG A 90 4.46 5.29 -24.22
N THR A 91 5.33 4.57 -24.93
CA THR A 91 6.10 5.10 -26.04
C THR A 91 5.35 4.92 -27.36
N SER A 92 4.91 3.70 -27.67
CA SER A 92 4.19 3.37 -28.90
C SER A 92 2.69 3.66 -28.84
N GLN A 93 2.13 3.85 -27.64
CA GLN A 93 0.70 4.02 -27.37
C GLN A 93 -0.17 2.80 -27.74
N GLN A 94 0.45 1.67 -28.08
CA GLN A 94 -0.23 0.42 -28.43
C GLN A 94 -0.49 -0.44 -27.19
N ILE A 95 -1.53 -1.28 -27.24
CA ILE A 95 -1.71 -2.34 -26.24
C ILE A 95 -0.74 -3.46 -26.57
N THR A 96 0.11 -3.79 -25.61
CA THR A 96 1.03 -4.91 -25.68
C THR A 96 0.59 -5.98 -24.68
N SER A 97 0.94 -7.23 -24.97
CA SER A 97 0.74 -8.36 -24.07
C SER A 97 2.09 -8.94 -23.70
N GLU A 98 2.31 -9.22 -22.42
CA GLU A 98 3.54 -9.83 -21.96
C GLU A 98 3.29 -10.85 -20.84
N PRO A 99 4.17 -11.86 -20.69
CA PRO A 99 4.25 -12.64 -19.47
C PRO A 99 4.49 -11.72 -18.27
N SER A 100 3.90 -12.04 -17.12
CA SER A 100 3.97 -11.21 -15.92
C SER A 100 4.06 -12.04 -14.65
N ARG A 101 4.53 -11.42 -13.57
CA ARG A 101 4.48 -11.95 -12.21
C ARG A 101 3.76 -10.98 -11.30
N ILE A 102 2.89 -11.50 -10.43
CA ILE A 102 2.28 -10.72 -9.35
C ILE A 102 2.86 -11.20 -8.04
N VAL A 103 3.55 -10.30 -7.33
CA VAL A 103 3.94 -10.55 -5.94
C VAL A 103 2.83 -10.04 -5.04
N TRP A 104 2.31 -10.93 -4.21
CA TRP A 104 1.18 -10.70 -3.32
C TRP A 104 1.64 -10.81 -1.87
N ILE A 105 1.39 -9.77 -1.09
CA ILE A 105 1.89 -9.61 0.28
C ILE A 105 0.74 -9.15 1.17
N ALA A 106 0.62 -9.76 2.33
CA ALA A 106 -0.22 -9.29 3.42
C ALA A 106 0.68 -8.56 4.43
N ALA A 107 0.28 -7.37 4.88
CA ALA A 107 1.07 -6.54 5.78
C ALA A 107 0.19 -5.73 6.74
N GLU A 108 0.76 -5.29 7.85
CA GLU A 108 0.12 -4.31 8.73
C GLU A 108 0.26 -2.91 8.11
N ALA A 109 -0.81 -2.12 8.09
CA ALA A 109 -0.85 -0.84 7.39
C ALA A 109 0.12 0.20 7.96
N ASP A 110 0.44 0.08 9.25
CA ASP A 110 1.35 0.94 10.01
C ASP A 110 2.79 0.39 10.08
N THR A 111 3.10 -0.68 9.34
CA THR A 111 4.46 -1.24 9.26
C THR A 111 5.49 -0.14 8.94
N PRO A 112 6.47 0.12 9.83
CA PRO A 112 7.45 1.17 9.62
C PRO A 112 8.26 0.98 8.33
N GLY A 113 8.32 2.04 7.53
CA GLY A 113 9.09 2.08 6.28
C GLY A 113 8.51 1.25 5.14
N LEU A 114 7.28 0.73 5.25
CA LEU A 114 6.65 -0.10 4.22
C LEU A 114 6.64 0.58 2.84
N ALA A 115 6.24 1.86 2.77
CA ALA A 115 6.25 2.62 1.52
C ALA A 115 7.65 2.67 0.90
N ALA A 116 8.68 2.94 1.70
CA ALA A 116 10.07 2.99 1.24
C ALA A 116 10.57 1.62 0.74
N ARG A 117 10.17 0.52 1.38
CA ARG A 117 10.49 -0.85 0.91
C ARG A 117 9.88 -1.12 -0.47
N LEU A 118 8.60 -0.78 -0.65
CA LEU A 118 7.89 -0.95 -1.92
C LEU A 118 8.53 -0.11 -3.03
N ASP A 119 8.84 1.15 -2.76
CA ASP A 119 9.47 2.03 -3.74
C ASP A 119 10.88 1.58 -4.11
N ALA A 120 11.66 1.08 -3.15
CA ALA A 120 12.98 0.50 -3.42
C ALA A 120 12.89 -0.71 -4.36
N ILE A 121 11.98 -1.65 -4.09
CA ILE A 121 11.75 -2.83 -4.96
C ILE A 121 11.39 -2.39 -6.38
N ARG A 122 10.44 -1.46 -6.49
CA ARG A 122 9.97 -0.96 -7.80
C ARG A 122 11.09 -0.24 -8.55
N ALA A 123 11.91 0.55 -7.86
CA ALA A 123 13.04 1.26 -8.45
C ALA A 123 14.15 0.30 -8.90
N GLU A 124 14.50 -0.68 -8.07
CA GLU A 124 15.48 -1.71 -8.40
C GLU A 124 15.06 -2.51 -9.64
N TYR A 125 13.81 -2.98 -9.71
CA TYR A 125 13.31 -3.72 -10.87
C TYR A 125 13.35 -2.91 -12.17
N ARG A 126 12.89 -1.64 -12.12
CA ARG A 126 12.97 -0.74 -13.27
C ARG A 126 14.41 -0.53 -13.73
N ARG A 127 15.35 -0.41 -12.80
CA ARG A 127 16.78 -0.24 -13.11
C ARG A 127 17.38 -1.51 -13.71
N ASP A 128 17.14 -2.67 -13.12
CA ASP A 128 17.77 -3.94 -13.53
C ASP A 128 17.21 -4.48 -14.85
N PHE A 129 15.92 -4.28 -15.11
CA PHE A 129 15.22 -4.84 -16.26
C PHE A 129 14.72 -3.78 -17.25
N GLN A 130 15.08 -2.51 -17.04
CA GLN A 130 14.70 -1.37 -17.91
C GLN A 130 13.20 -1.23 -18.12
N GLN A 131 12.42 -1.62 -17.11
CA GLN A 131 10.96 -1.59 -17.17
C GLN A 131 10.43 -0.16 -17.03
N GLN A 132 9.39 0.16 -17.81
CA GLN A 132 8.74 1.48 -17.74
C GLN A 132 8.05 1.69 -16.38
N SER A 133 7.53 0.62 -15.78
CA SER A 133 6.84 0.70 -14.49
C SER A 133 6.83 -0.64 -13.76
N VAL A 134 6.51 -0.58 -12.47
CA VAL A 134 6.04 -1.72 -11.68
C VAL A 134 4.75 -1.27 -11.02
N GLY A 135 3.66 -1.99 -11.32
CA GLY A 135 2.34 -1.70 -10.78
C GLY A 135 2.31 -1.94 -9.28
N LEU A 136 1.55 -1.12 -8.56
CA LEU A 136 1.31 -1.26 -7.12
C LEU A 136 -0.18 -1.08 -6.87
N ILE A 137 -0.81 -2.08 -6.27
CA ILE A 137 -2.20 -2.03 -5.81
C ILE A 137 -2.20 -2.33 -4.32
N ILE A 138 -2.88 -1.51 -3.54
CA ILE A 138 -3.06 -1.69 -2.10
C ILE A 138 -4.55 -1.72 -1.81
N ARG A 139 -5.00 -2.73 -1.06
CA ARG A 139 -6.40 -2.90 -0.65
C ARG A 139 -6.48 -3.20 0.83
N PRO A 140 -7.46 -2.65 1.57
CA PRO A 140 -7.75 -3.12 2.92
C PRO A 140 -8.12 -4.60 2.90
N ASN A 141 -7.66 -5.35 3.91
CA ASN A 141 -8.03 -6.75 4.09
C ASN A 141 -8.37 -7.05 5.57
N CYS A 142 -8.89 -8.26 5.81
CA CYS A 142 -8.86 -8.90 7.12
C CYS A 142 -7.84 -10.03 7.05
N GLN A 143 -6.87 -10.05 7.94
CA GLN A 143 -5.79 -11.04 7.93
C GLN A 143 -5.56 -11.67 9.31
N THR A 144 -5.18 -12.95 9.30
CA THR A 144 -4.77 -13.74 10.47
C THR A 144 -3.81 -14.82 9.98
N PHE A 145 -2.80 -15.16 10.77
CA PHE A 145 -1.73 -16.12 10.45
C PHE A 145 -1.49 -17.04 11.64
#